data_AF-A0A6G0TIU6-F1
#
_entry.id   AF-A0A6G0TIU6-F1
#
_cell.length_a   1.000
_cell.length_b   1.000
_cell.length_c   1.000
_cell.angle_alpha   90.00
_cell.angle_beta   90.00
_cell.angle_gamma   90.00
#
_symmetry.space_group_name_H-M   'P 1'
#
loop_
_entity.id
_entity.type
_entity.pdbx_description
1 polymer ?
#
loop_
_entity_poly.entity_id
_entity_poly.type
_entity_poly.pdbx_seq_one_letter_code
_entity_poly.pdbx_strand_id
1 'polypeptide(L)'
;MTAMWGGNASCVKVKRAGMNMTTKGVAHAQSLIRRVEMFYFREHRAQRGLSYPTPWDEIKIFEKINNNVSINLYGIKKIDQSSPKCKNYHIFPLRIVDDEKTDHFDIILFNDGEKSHYVYISNFSRLIRSQSILHGHAVYFCKRCFTSFDQQNLKYKLNGQLALEQHRLICGSHKPILPKMPDVGTTLQFKSWRNANRHPFTIYSDFEALLFKTDEIKGTNSKIIQTHKPMSYGFVVKVSDDVPLDLVNAFNIPTSPVIHRGNIGEQDVAKHFVEVSRKIEQLLKTNVPITMSDDDPRRYNANTHCNFCEQSFNSIEKVCDHYHLTGKFR
;
A
#
# COMPACT_ATOMS: atom_id res chain seq x y z
N MET A 1 -47.83 -8.00 51.44
CA MET A 1 -47.32 -8.65 52.67
C MET A 1 -46.16 -9.54 52.29
N THR A 2 -45.11 -9.40 53.08
CA THR A 2 -43.83 -10.11 53.18
C THR A 2 -43.90 -11.63 53.00
N ALA A 3 -42.89 -12.20 52.31
CA ALA A 3 -42.00 -13.31 52.74
C ALA A 3 -41.38 -13.96 51.49
N MET A 4 -40.08 -13.78 51.21
CA MET A 4 -38.91 -14.58 51.66
C MET A 4 -39.02 -16.06 51.20
N TRP A 5 -38.02 -16.68 50.57
CA TRP A 5 -36.75 -17.11 51.15
C TRP A 5 -35.76 -17.57 50.07
N GLY A 6 -34.45 -17.53 50.37
CA GLY A 6 -33.49 -18.50 49.83
C GLY A 6 -32.22 -17.93 49.21
N GLY A 7 -31.18 -17.72 50.03
CA GLY A 7 -29.83 -17.40 49.55
C GLY A 7 -29.02 -18.63 49.15
N ASN A 8 -27.89 -18.40 48.48
CA ASN A 8 -26.58 -18.86 48.93
C ASN A 8 -25.46 -18.37 48.00
N ALA A 9 -24.35 -17.99 48.62
CA ALA A 9 -23.09 -17.67 47.97
C ALA A 9 -22.49 -18.93 47.30
N SER A 10 -21.78 -18.74 46.19
CA SER A 10 -20.72 -19.66 45.74
C SER A 10 -19.68 -18.89 44.94
N CYS A 11 -18.44 -19.02 45.42
CA CYS A 11 -17.21 -18.49 44.90
C CYS A 11 -16.88 -19.06 43.51
N VAL A 12 -16.66 -18.21 42.50
CA VAL A 12 -16.01 -18.62 41.25
C VAL A 12 -14.61 -18.03 41.19
N LYS A 13 -13.63 -18.89 41.46
CA LYS A 13 -12.20 -18.67 41.20
C LYS A 13 -12.00 -18.28 39.73
N VAL A 14 -11.66 -17.02 39.47
CA VAL A 14 -11.13 -16.62 38.16
C VAL A 14 -9.63 -16.92 38.16
N LYS A 15 -9.24 -17.90 37.35
CA LYS A 15 -7.85 -18.27 37.07
C LYS A 15 -7.08 -17.04 36.57
N ARG A 16 -5.95 -16.75 37.22
CA ARG A 16 -4.91 -15.84 36.73
C ARG A 16 -4.30 -16.42 35.46
N ALA A 17 -4.41 -15.69 34.35
CA ALA A 17 -3.43 -15.77 33.26
C ALA A 17 -2.41 -14.64 33.49
N GLY A 18 -1.15 -15.03 33.62
CA GLY A 18 -0.07 -14.17 34.07
C GLY A 18 0.30 -13.08 33.08
N MET A 19 0.24 -11.83 33.53
CA MET A 19 1.11 -10.75 33.11
C MET A 19 1.42 -9.94 34.37
N ASN A 20 2.68 -9.97 34.80
CA ASN A 20 3.14 -9.28 36.00
C ASN A 20 3.02 -7.76 35.83
N MET A 21 1.87 -7.22 36.23
CA MET A 21 1.73 -5.84 36.67
C MET A 21 1.61 -5.89 38.19
N THR A 22 2.52 -5.22 38.89
CA THR A 22 2.49 -5.11 40.35
C THR A 22 1.14 -4.56 40.80
N THR A 23 0.59 -5.13 41.87
CA THR A 23 -0.73 -4.81 42.44
C THR A 23 -0.92 -3.33 42.80
N LYS A 24 0.16 -2.55 42.90
CA LYS A 24 0.13 -1.09 43.07
C LYS A 24 -0.18 -0.31 41.77
N GLY A 25 0.10 -0.86 40.58
CA GLY A 25 -0.13 -0.20 39.28
C GLY A 25 -1.58 -0.28 38.79
N VAL A 26 -2.29 -1.36 39.14
CA VAL A 26 -3.72 -1.55 38.78
C VAL A 26 -4.62 -0.63 39.58
N ALA A 27 -4.31 -0.44 40.87
CA ALA A 27 -5.00 0.52 41.74
C ALA A 27 -4.74 1.97 41.29
N HIS A 28 -3.54 2.28 40.79
CA HIS A 28 -3.21 3.62 40.32
C HIS A 28 -3.86 3.95 38.96
N ALA A 29 -3.98 2.99 38.04
CA ALA A 29 -4.64 3.17 36.75
C ALA A 29 -6.17 3.28 36.86
N GLN A 30 -6.81 2.47 37.73
CA GLN A 30 -8.24 2.62 38.05
C GLN A 30 -8.53 3.92 38.82
N SER A 31 -7.61 4.36 39.68
CA SER A 31 -7.65 5.66 40.35
C SER A 31 -7.50 6.84 39.38
N LEU A 32 -6.65 6.71 38.34
CA LEU A 32 -6.44 7.74 37.32
C LEU A 32 -7.60 7.83 36.33
N ILE A 33 -8.20 6.71 35.91
CA ILE A 33 -9.39 6.70 35.04
C ILE A 33 -10.60 7.26 35.80
N ARG A 34 -10.81 6.86 37.06
CA ARG A 34 -11.81 7.51 37.93
C ARG A 34 -11.48 8.98 38.22
N ARG A 35 -10.21 9.39 38.22
CA ARG A 35 -9.83 10.80 38.41
C ARG A 35 -10.04 11.63 37.16
N VAL A 36 -9.79 11.14 35.95
CA VAL A 36 -10.09 11.89 34.71
C VAL A 36 -11.61 11.94 34.48
N GLU A 37 -12.33 10.83 34.70
CA GLU A 37 -13.79 10.79 34.62
C GLU A 37 -14.47 11.61 35.72
N MET A 38 -13.96 11.62 36.97
CA MET A 38 -14.56 12.44 38.03
C MET A 38 -14.06 13.89 38.07
N PHE A 39 -12.83 14.24 37.68
CA PHE A 39 -12.40 15.65 37.72
C PHE A 39 -13.06 16.48 36.62
N TYR A 40 -13.20 15.94 35.40
CA TYR A 40 -13.85 16.71 34.33
C TYR A 40 -15.37 16.82 34.50
N PHE A 41 -16.05 15.78 35.01
CA PHE A 41 -17.51 15.84 35.22
C PHE A 41 -17.96 16.55 36.51
N ARG A 42 -17.08 16.69 37.52
CA ARG A 42 -17.46 17.22 38.84
C ARG A 42 -17.28 18.74 38.96
N GLU A 43 -16.43 19.36 38.13
CA GLU A 43 -16.24 20.82 38.12
C GLU A 43 -16.82 21.52 36.88
N HIS A 44 -17.08 20.81 35.78
CA HIS A 44 -17.61 21.41 34.56
C HIS A 44 -18.90 20.73 34.09
N ARG A 45 -20.01 21.39 34.43
CA ARG A 45 -21.32 21.44 33.75
C ARG A 45 -21.74 20.17 33.00
N ALA A 46 -22.90 19.61 33.37
CA ALA A 46 -23.71 18.79 32.47
C ALA A 46 -23.67 19.38 31.06
N GLN A 47 -22.92 18.76 30.15
CA GLN A 47 -22.74 19.26 28.79
C GLN A 47 -24.08 19.07 28.08
N ARG A 48 -24.88 20.13 28.03
CA ARG A 48 -26.19 20.14 27.36
C ARG A 48 -26.02 19.62 25.94
N GLY A 49 -26.60 18.47 25.62
CA GLY A 49 -26.64 17.90 24.27
C GLY A 49 -25.63 16.79 23.98
N LEU A 50 -24.88 16.28 24.97
CA LEU A 50 -24.09 15.05 24.83
C LEU A 50 -24.74 13.90 25.59
N SER A 51 -24.76 12.73 24.97
CA SER A 51 -25.22 11.51 25.62
C SER A 51 -24.11 10.93 26.51
N TYR A 52 -24.51 10.23 27.58
CA TYR A 52 -23.59 9.56 28.48
C TYR A 52 -23.89 8.06 28.53
N PRO A 53 -22.87 7.19 28.36
CA PRO A 53 -21.48 7.50 28.00
C PRO A 53 -21.36 8.07 26.57
N THR A 54 -20.48 9.06 26.38
CA THR A 54 -20.36 9.80 25.10
C THR A 54 -19.95 8.89 23.93
N PRO A 55 -20.83 8.68 22.95
CA PRO A 55 -20.54 7.90 21.75
C PRO A 55 -19.40 8.51 20.93
N TRP A 56 -18.73 7.69 20.13
CA TRP A 56 -17.53 8.13 19.41
C TRP A 56 -17.86 9.15 18.30
N ASP A 57 -19.07 9.09 17.76
CA ASP A 57 -19.62 10.03 16.77
C ASP A 57 -19.86 11.43 17.36
N GLU A 58 -20.13 11.51 18.67
CA GLU A 58 -20.32 12.77 19.40
C GLU A 58 -19.00 13.45 19.81
N ILE A 59 -17.82 12.83 19.60
CA ILE A 59 -16.51 13.43 19.91
C ILE A 59 -16.34 14.79 19.21
N LYS A 60 -16.86 14.92 17.98
CA LYS A 60 -16.82 16.21 17.25
C LYS A 60 -17.64 17.29 17.94
N ILE A 61 -18.73 16.93 18.58
CA ILE A 61 -19.59 17.86 19.34
C ILE A 61 -18.84 18.27 20.61
N PHE A 62 -18.21 17.31 21.30
CA PHE A 62 -17.38 17.58 22.47
C PHE A 62 -16.24 18.57 22.20
N GLU A 63 -15.50 18.41 21.09
CA GLU A 63 -14.43 19.35 20.71
C GLU A 63 -14.94 20.74 20.28
N LYS A 64 -16.18 20.82 19.78
CA LYS A 64 -16.84 22.10 19.47
C LYS A 64 -17.32 22.83 20.72
N ILE A 65 -17.73 22.10 21.75
CA ILE A 65 -18.09 22.68 23.05
C ILE A 65 -16.83 23.13 23.79
N ASN A 66 -15.73 22.37 23.66
CA ASN A 66 -14.46 22.62 24.33
C ASN A 66 -13.41 23.08 23.31
N ASN A 67 -13.41 24.37 22.98
CA ASN A 67 -12.60 24.92 21.89
C ASN A 67 -11.09 24.69 22.00
N ASN A 68 -10.55 24.45 23.21
CA ASN A 68 -9.11 24.19 23.43
C ASN A 68 -8.75 22.70 23.39
N VAL A 69 -9.76 21.83 23.23
CA VAL A 69 -9.58 20.37 23.27
C VAL A 69 -9.53 19.78 21.87
N SER A 70 -8.65 18.80 21.69
CA SER A 70 -8.56 17.99 20.48
C SER A 70 -8.31 16.52 20.83
N ILE A 71 -8.92 15.60 20.09
CA ILE A 71 -8.90 14.17 20.42
C ILE A 71 -8.49 13.35 19.21
N ASN A 72 -7.42 12.57 19.36
CA ASN A 72 -7.10 11.47 18.47
C ASN A 72 -7.74 10.18 18.98
N LEU A 73 -8.37 9.44 18.08
CA LEU A 73 -9.02 8.17 18.37
C LEU A 73 -8.32 7.04 17.63
N TYR A 74 -7.96 5.98 18.36
CA TYR A 74 -7.34 4.77 17.83
C TYR A 74 -8.22 3.55 18.11
N GLY A 75 -8.23 2.60 17.18
CA GLY A 75 -8.83 1.30 17.36
C GLY A 75 -7.79 0.27 17.78
N ILE A 76 -8.25 -0.81 18.38
CA ILE A 76 -7.43 -1.96 18.74
C ILE A 76 -8.08 -3.24 18.22
N LYS A 77 -7.32 -4.06 17.51
CA LYS A 77 -7.76 -5.34 16.98
C LYS A 77 -6.88 -6.44 17.53
N LYS A 78 -7.50 -7.52 18.02
CA LYS A 78 -6.77 -8.73 18.38
C LYS A 78 -6.26 -9.41 17.11
N ILE A 79 -4.97 -9.69 17.04
CA ILE A 79 -4.39 -10.54 16.01
C ILE A 79 -4.36 -11.94 16.59
N ASP A 80 -5.14 -12.85 16.01
CA ASP A 80 -5.05 -14.27 16.30
C ASP A 80 -3.79 -14.81 15.62
N GLN A 81 -2.63 -14.60 16.27
CA GLN A 81 -1.45 -15.42 15.98
C GLN A 81 -0.33 -15.37 17.03
N SER A 82 0.01 -16.60 17.38
CA SER A 82 1.05 -17.18 18.24
C SER A 82 2.47 -17.02 17.68
N SER A 83 2.93 -15.79 17.45
CA SER A 83 4.38 -15.54 17.42
C SER A 83 4.80 -15.02 18.80
N PRO A 84 5.73 -15.67 19.52
CA PRO A 84 6.19 -15.20 20.84
C PRO A 84 6.84 -13.79 20.81
N LYS A 85 7.01 -13.21 19.63
CA LYS A 85 7.70 -11.94 19.37
C LYS A 85 6.78 -10.73 19.14
N CYS A 86 5.48 -10.93 18.87
CA CYS A 86 4.54 -9.82 18.61
C CYS A 86 3.34 -9.92 19.55
N LYS A 87 2.96 -8.82 20.21
CA LYS A 87 1.80 -8.80 21.11
C LYS A 87 0.51 -9.06 20.33
N ASN A 88 -0.45 -9.71 20.99
CA ASN A 88 -1.75 -10.12 20.43
C ASN A 88 -2.67 -8.98 19.94
N TYR A 89 -2.22 -7.72 19.96
CA TYR A 89 -3.06 -6.56 19.67
C TYR A 89 -2.38 -5.57 18.74
N HIS A 90 -3.07 -5.23 17.66
CA HIS A 90 -2.70 -4.19 16.69
C HIS A 90 -3.50 -2.93 16.98
N ILE A 91 -2.81 -1.80 17.14
CA ILE A 91 -3.46 -0.48 17.27
C ILE A 91 -3.45 0.21 15.91
N PHE A 92 -4.49 0.96 15.58
CA PHE A 92 -4.59 1.66 14.30
C PHE A 92 -5.37 2.97 14.45
N PRO A 93 -5.07 4.01 13.64
CA PRO A 93 -5.78 5.28 13.72
C PRO A 93 -7.22 5.12 13.20
N LEU A 94 -8.20 5.59 13.98
CA LEU A 94 -9.60 5.74 13.55
C LEU A 94 -9.88 7.19 13.14
N ARG A 95 -9.36 8.14 13.92
CA ARG A 95 -9.51 9.57 13.67
C ARG A 95 -8.29 10.29 14.22
N ILE A 96 -7.64 11.09 13.38
CA ILE A 96 -6.49 11.91 13.76
C ILE A 96 -6.82 13.36 13.40
N VAL A 97 -6.64 14.28 14.35
CA VAL A 97 -6.80 15.70 14.09
C VAL A 97 -5.67 16.21 13.20
N ASP A 98 -5.93 17.26 12.43
CA ASP A 98 -4.88 17.91 11.63
C ASP A 98 -3.97 18.75 12.53
N ASP A 99 -4.57 19.51 13.45
CA ASP A 99 -3.88 20.36 14.42
C ASP A 99 -4.22 19.93 15.87
N GLU A 100 -3.17 19.58 16.63
CA GLU A 100 -3.29 19.30 18.06
C GLU A 100 -3.39 20.62 18.84
N LYS A 101 -4.46 20.77 19.62
CA LYS A 101 -4.70 21.93 20.49
C LYS A 101 -3.98 21.79 21.84
N THR A 102 -4.07 22.81 22.69
CA THR A 102 -3.42 22.85 24.01
C THR A 102 -3.79 21.65 24.88
N ASP A 103 -5.08 21.29 24.91
CA ASP A 103 -5.58 20.13 25.65
C ASP A 103 -5.82 18.97 24.68
N HIS A 104 -4.73 18.30 24.30
CA HIS A 104 -4.78 17.18 23.37
C HIS A 104 -4.83 15.81 24.08
N PHE A 105 -5.73 14.93 23.64
CA PHE A 105 -5.87 13.58 24.17
C PHE A 105 -5.77 12.52 23.07
N ASP A 106 -4.89 11.55 23.28
CA ASP A 106 -4.83 10.32 22.48
C ASP A 106 -5.62 9.22 23.22
N ILE A 107 -6.63 8.62 22.58
CA ILE A 107 -7.56 7.66 23.21
C ILE A 107 -7.71 6.41 22.35
N ILE A 108 -7.74 5.23 22.97
CA ILE A 108 -8.11 3.96 22.31
C ILE A 108 -9.57 3.65 22.59
N LEU A 109 -10.31 3.31 21.54
CA LEU A 109 -11.62 2.66 21.63
C LEU A 109 -11.43 1.14 21.65
N PHE A 110 -11.70 0.52 22.79
CA PHE A 110 -11.72 -0.93 22.96
C PHE A 110 -13.16 -1.42 23.00
N ASN A 111 -13.49 -2.42 22.18
CA ASN A 111 -14.83 -3.02 22.13
C ASN A 111 -14.73 -4.51 22.42
N ASP A 112 -15.44 -4.98 23.45
CA ASP A 112 -15.50 -6.40 23.86
C ASP A 112 -16.82 -7.08 23.43
N GLY A 113 -17.52 -6.50 22.45
CA GLY A 113 -18.80 -6.99 21.94
C GLY A 113 -20.00 -6.40 22.67
N GLU A 114 -20.04 -6.47 24.01
CA GLU A 114 -21.17 -5.94 24.80
C GLU A 114 -20.96 -4.50 25.28
N LYS A 115 -19.71 -4.07 25.47
CA LYS A 115 -19.36 -2.75 26.02
C LYS A 115 -18.16 -2.16 25.28
N SER A 116 -18.25 -0.85 25.06
CA SER A 116 -17.14 -0.05 24.54
C SER A 116 -16.51 0.76 25.66
N HIS A 117 -15.19 0.76 25.73
CA HIS A 117 -14.39 1.48 26.72
C HIS A 117 -13.40 2.41 26.04
N TYR A 118 -13.29 3.63 26.55
CA TYR A 118 -12.21 4.55 26.18
C TYR A 118 -11.02 4.36 27.12
N VAL A 119 -9.83 4.28 26.54
CA VAL A 119 -8.58 4.14 27.28
C VAL A 119 -7.64 5.26 26.90
N TYR A 120 -7.23 6.07 27.88
CA TYR A 120 -6.29 7.16 27.67
C TYR A 120 -4.88 6.63 27.37
N ILE A 121 -4.25 7.17 26.32
CA ILE A 121 -2.86 6.89 25.95
C ILE A 121 -1.97 7.96 26.58
N SER A 122 -1.32 7.61 27.69
CA SER A 122 -0.39 8.53 28.36
C SER A 122 0.93 8.74 27.62
N ASN A 123 1.33 7.80 26.76
CA ASN A 123 2.53 7.90 25.95
C ASN A 123 2.38 7.11 24.64
N PHE A 124 2.09 7.82 23.56
CA PHE A 124 1.85 7.23 22.24
C PHE A 124 3.08 6.47 21.72
N SER A 125 4.27 7.07 21.77
CA SER A 125 5.49 6.45 21.26
C SER A 125 5.82 5.13 21.97
N ARG A 126 5.62 5.06 23.29
CA ARG A 126 5.88 3.84 24.08
C ARG A 126 4.90 2.72 23.72
N LEU A 127 3.63 3.08 23.48
CA LEU A 127 2.59 2.13 23.12
C LEU A 127 2.86 1.50 21.74
N ILE A 128 3.08 2.34 20.72
CA ILE A 128 3.31 1.88 19.33
C ILE A 128 4.66 1.19 19.18
N ARG A 129 5.72 1.68 19.85
CA ARG A 129 7.04 1.02 19.81
C ARG A 129 6.97 -0.46 20.17
N SER A 130 6.12 -0.82 21.12
CA SER A 130 5.96 -2.21 21.54
C SER A 130 5.35 -3.14 20.47
N GLN A 131 4.84 -2.57 19.37
CA GLN A 131 4.37 -3.28 18.18
C GLN A 131 5.42 -3.30 17.06
N SER A 132 6.39 -2.37 17.07
CA SER A 132 7.22 -2.09 15.89
C SER A 132 8.72 -2.38 16.05
N ILE A 133 9.32 -2.20 17.24
CA ILE A 133 10.81 -2.23 17.39
C ILE A 133 11.24 -2.85 18.73
N LEU A 134 12.27 -3.71 18.69
CA LEU A 134 12.87 -4.39 19.87
C LEU A 134 13.96 -3.58 20.58
N HIS A 135 14.58 -2.60 19.92
CA HIS A 135 15.76 -1.89 20.43
C HIS A 135 15.45 -0.70 21.35
N GLY A 136 16.42 -0.34 22.19
CA GLY A 136 16.35 0.54 23.37
C GLY A 136 16.11 2.04 23.14
N HIS A 137 16.32 2.56 21.92
CA HIS A 137 16.41 4.00 21.68
C HIS A 137 15.06 4.74 21.67
N ALA A 138 15.09 6.05 21.93
CA ALA A 138 13.94 6.92 21.79
C ALA A 138 13.58 7.08 20.30
N VAL A 139 12.31 6.89 19.97
CA VAL A 139 11.78 6.92 18.59
C VAL A 139 10.50 7.77 18.59
N TYR A 140 10.39 8.65 17.61
CA TYR A 140 9.19 9.45 17.36
C TYR A 140 8.32 8.75 16.33
N PHE A 141 7.00 8.83 16.49
CA PHE A 141 6.06 8.20 15.58
C PHE A 141 5.11 9.23 15.02
N CYS A 142 4.83 9.15 13.73
CA CYS A 142 3.70 9.87 13.15
C CYS A 142 2.40 9.23 13.62
N LYS A 143 1.54 9.99 14.29
CA LYS A 143 0.23 9.54 14.80
C LYS A 143 -0.74 9.12 13.69
N ARG A 144 -0.50 9.53 12.44
CA ARG A 144 -1.38 9.28 11.28
C ARG A 144 -1.05 8.03 10.48
N CYS A 145 0.24 7.70 10.31
CA CYS A 145 0.70 6.58 9.48
C CYS A 145 1.62 5.59 10.22
N PHE A 146 1.97 5.91 11.48
CA PHE A 146 2.85 5.12 12.35
C PHE A 146 4.28 4.95 11.85
N THR A 147 4.71 5.73 10.85
CA THR A 147 6.12 5.82 10.46
C THR A 147 6.96 6.31 11.65
N SER A 148 8.09 5.64 11.87
CA SER A 148 9.03 5.90 12.95
C SER A 148 10.22 6.75 12.49
N PHE A 149 10.70 7.60 13.40
CA PHE A 149 11.87 8.45 13.22
C PHE A 149 12.76 8.29 14.45
N ASP A 150 13.90 7.62 14.28
CA ASP A 150 14.90 7.48 15.33
C ASP A 150 15.63 8.80 15.59
N GLN A 151 16.28 8.91 16.75
CA GLN A 151 17.16 10.03 17.09
C GLN A 151 18.60 9.86 16.57
N GLN A 152 18.86 8.90 15.66
CA GLN A 152 20.23 8.68 15.20
C GLN A 152 20.67 9.82 14.30
N ASN A 153 21.79 10.46 14.64
CA ASN A 153 22.31 11.57 13.86
C ASN A 153 23.01 11.04 12.61
N LEU A 154 22.34 11.13 11.46
CA LEU A 154 22.86 10.72 10.16
C LEU A 154 23.21 11.96 9.33
N LYS A 155 24.42 11.98 8.75
CA LYS A 155 24.99 13.13 8.04
C LYS A 155 24.10 13.73 6.94
N TYR A 156 23.25 12.90 6.32
CA TYR A 156 22.42 13.29 5.16
C TYR A 156 20.91 13.08 5.39
N LYS A 157 20.46 12.88 6.63
CA LYS A 157 19.06 12.58 6.93
C LYS A 157 18.61 13.29 8.20
N LEU A 158 17.48 13.99 8.10
CA LEU A 158 16.81 14.55 9.28
C LEU A 158 16.38 13.41 10.20
N ASN A 159 16.54 13.61 11.51
CA ASN A 159 16.23 12.62 12.53
C ASN A 159 15.29 13.19 13.60
N GLY A 160 14.77 12.29 14.42
CA GLY A 160 13.95 12.60 15.59
C GLY A 160 12.71 13.44 15.26
N GLN A 161 12.53 14.50 16.05
CA GLN A 161 11.38 15.40 15.98
C GLN A 161 11.35 16.21 14.67
N LEU A 162 12.50 16.69 14.19
CA LEU A 162 12.58 17.46 12.95
C LEU A 162 12.18 16.63 11.73
N ALA A 163 12.59 15.36 11.69
CA ALA A 163 12.18 14.43 10.64
C ALA A 163 10.67 14.20 10.65
N LEU A 164 10.08 14.07 11.84
CA LEU A 164 8.64 13.92 12.01
C LEU A 164 7.88 15.16 11.52
N GLU A 165 8.38 16.36 11.83
CA GLU A 165 7.77 17.62 11.38
C GLU A 165 7.79 17.75 9.86
N GLN A 166 8.93 17.48 9.23
CA GLN A 166 9.01 17.48 7.77
C GLN A 166 8.08 16.42 7.15
N HIS A 167 8.00 15.23 7.76
CA HIS A 167 7.09 14.18 7.32
C HIS A 167 5.61 14.61 7.45
N ARG A 168 5.23 15.34 8.50
CA ARG A 168 3.85 15.83 8.70
C ARG A 168 3.39 16.77 7.59
N LEU A 169 4.29 17.57 7.00
CA LEU A 169 3.95 18.44 5.86
C LEU A 169 3.45 17.66 4.64
N ILE A 170 3.94 16.43 4.46
CA ILE A 170 3.56 15.55 3.34
C ILE A 170 2.43 14.60 3.78
N CYS A 171 2.55 13.99 4.97
CA CYS A 171 1.59 13.01 5.46
C CYS A 171 0.24 13.63 5.85
N GLY A 172 0.24 14.88 6.34
CA GLY A 172 -0.95 15.58 6.82
C GLY A 172 -2.05 15.75 5.76
N SER A 173 -1.67 15.91 4.48
CA SER A 173 -2.62 16.02 3.37
C SER A 173 -3.33 14.70 3.03
N HIS A 174 -2.89 13.57 3.57
CA HIS A 174 -3.46 12.26 3.30
C HIS A 174 -4.35 11.79 4.45
N LYS A 175 -5.36 10.95 4.16
CA LYS A 175 -6.18 10.32 5.20
C LYS A 175 -5.32 9.39 6.06
N PRO A 176 -5.65 9.18 7.36
CA PRO A 176 -4.98 8.18 8.17
C PRO A 176 -4.98 6.81 7.48
N ILE A 177 -3.83 6.15 7.50
CA ILE A 177 -3.61 4.90 6.77
C ILE A 177 -3.54 3.76 7.77
N LEU A 178 -4.32 2.71 7.52
CA LEU A 178 -4.15 1.42 8.15
C LEU A 178 -3.49 0.48 7.15
N PRO A 179 -2.18 0.18 7.27
CA PRO A 179 -1.55 -0.83 6.43
C PRO A 179 -2.15 -2.20 6.75
N LYS A 180 -3.00 -2.71 5.86
CA LYS A 180 -3.56 -4.06 5.97
C LYS A 180 -2.58 -5.04 5.34
N MET A 181 -1.79 -5.70 6.17
CA MET A 181 -0.97 -6.82 5.73
C MET A 181 -1.88 -8.03 5.42
N PRO A 182 -1.51 -8.88 4.44
CA PRO A 182 -2.15 -10.18 4.26
C PRO A 182 -2.10 -10.97 5.56
N ASP A 183 -3.13 -11.78 5.82
CA ASP A 183 -3.11 -12.68 6.98
C ASP A 183 -1.91 -13.63 6.83
N VAL A 184 -1.24 -13.97 7.92
CA VAL A 184 -0.05 -14.83 7.85
C VAL A 184 -0.43 -16.19 7.27
N GLY A 185 0.39 -16.68 6.37
CA GLY A 185 0.09 -17.88 5.57
C GLY A 185 -0.67 -17.58 4.28
N THR A 186 -1.15 -16.34 4.08
CA THR A 186 -1.66 -15.91 2.77
C THR A 186 -0.52 -15.87 1.78
N THR A 187 -0.63 -16.65 0.71
CA THR A 187 0.29 -16.63 -0.41
C THR A 187 -0.28 -15.76 -1.53
N LEU A 188 0.58 -14.94 -2.13
CA LEU A 188 0.24 -14.21 -3.35
C LEU A 188 0.63 -15.07 -4.54
N GLN A 189 -0.28 -15.21 -5.51
CA GLN A 189 -0.01 -15.91 -6.76
C GLN A 189 -0.07 -14.93 -7.93
N PHE A 190 0.93 -15.02 -8.82
CA PHE A 190 0.90 -14.28 -10.07
C PHE A 190 -0.17 -14.87 -11.01
N LYS A 191 -1.07 -14.02 -11.52
CA LYS A 191 -2.16 -14.44 -12.43
C LYS A 191 -1.95 -14.00 -13.87
N SER A 192 -1.15 -12.96 -14.10
CA SER A 192 -0.99 -12.34 -15.41
C SER A 192 0.14 -12.96 -16.22
N TRP A 193 0.16 -14.30 -16.33
CA TRP A 193 1.21 -15.07 -17.01
C TRP A 193 1.45 -14.62 -18.46
N ARG A 194 0.41 -14.15 -19.14
CA ARG A 194 0.52 -13.55 -20.49
C ARG A 194 1.52 -12.38 -20.57
N ASN A 195 1.73 -11.65 -19.47
CA ASN A 195 2.65 -10.51 -19.39
C ASN A 195 4.09 -10.95 -19.06
N ALA A 196 4.33 -12.22 -18.72
CA ALA A 196 5.66 -12.74 -18.46
C ALA A 196 6.42 -13.03 -19.77
N ASN A 197 5.69 -13.22 -20.88
CA ASN A 197 6.29 -13.39 -22.19
C ASN A 197 6.89 -12.07 -22.69
N ARG A 198 8.20 -12.07 -22.94
CA ARG A 198 8.87 -10.93 -23.56
C ARG A 198 8.42 -10.78 -25.01
N HIS A 199 8.21 -9.54 -25.44
CA HIS A 199 7.91 -9.26 -26.83
C HIS A 199 9.17 -9.41 -27.70
N PRO A 200 9.08 -10.08 -28.87
CA PRO A 200 10.23 -10.29 -29.75
C PRO A 200 10.79 -9.00 -30.37
N PHE A 201 10.01 -7.92 -30.38
CA PHE A 201 10.40 -6.60 -30.88
C PHE A 201 10.07 -5.53 -29.85
N THR A 202 10.98 -4.60 -29.63
CA THR A 202 10.78 -3.40 -28.82
C THR A 202 11.32 -2.19 -29.57
N ILE A 203 10.52 -1.14 -29.71
CA ILE A 203 10.94 0.10 -30.36
C ILE A 203 11.30 1.09 -29.26
N TYR A 204 12.55 1.51 -29.22
CA TYR A 204 12.99 2.63 -28.39
C TYR A 204 12.99 3.88 -29.27
N SER A 205 12.28 4.93 -28.83
CA SER A 205 12.16 6.16 -29.59
C SER A 205 12.23 7.37 -28.69
N ASP A 206 12.79 8.45 -29.22
CA ASP A 206 12.83 9.76 -28.59
C ASP A 206 12.51 10.86 -29.60
N PHE A 207 11.92 11.95 -29.11
CA PHE A 207 11.41 13.06 -29.93
C PHE A 207 11.86 14.39 -29.35
N GLU A 208 12.37 15.24 -30.23
CA GLU A 208 12.62 16.64 -29.93
C GLU A 208 11.51 17.50 -30.52
N ALA A 209 11.06 18.50 -29.76
CA ALA A 209 10.00 19.40 -30.18
C ALA A 209 10.39 20.86 -29.95
N LEU A 210 10.01 21.70 -30.91
CA LEU A 210 10.02 23.15 -30.73
C LEU A 210 8.82 23.57 -29.89
N LEU A 211 9.09 24.45 -28.93
CA LEU A 211 8.09 24.99 -28.02
C LEU A 211 7.64 26.36 -28.52
N PHE A 212 6.48 26.41 -29.18
CA PHE A 212 5.89 27.66 -29.61
C PHE A 212 4.98 28.19 -28.52
N LYS A 213 5.29 29.35 -27.97
CA LYS A 213 4.41 30.03 -27.02
C LYS A 213 3.07 30.34 -27.70
N THR A 214 1.99 30.07 -26.99
CA THR A 214 0.64 30.42 -27.41
C THR A 214 -0.12 30.99 -26.23
N ASP A 215 -1.13 31.82 -26.53
CA ASP A 215 -2.04 32.39 -25.55
C ASP A 215 -3.47 31.84 -25.73
N GLU A 216 -3.61 30.73 -26.45
CA GLU A 216 -4.90 30.09 -26.71
C GLU A 216 -5.58 29.65 -25.41
N ILE A 217 -6.87 30.00 -25.29
CA ILE A 217 -7.71 29.60 -24.18
C ILE A 217 -8.46 28.32 -24.58
N LYS A 218 -8.33 27.26 -23.79
CA LYS A 218 -9.03 25.98 -23.99
C LYS A 218 -10.10 25.80 -22.92
N GLY A 219 -11.33 26.24 -23.22
CA GLY A 219 -12.45 26.20 -22.27
C GLY A 219 -12.49 27.45 -21.38
N THR A 220 -13.21 27.40 -20.25
CA THR A 220 -13.44 28.60 -19.42
C THR A 220 -12.28 28.97 -18.50
N ASN A 221 -11.48 27.99 -18.05
CA ASN A 221 -10.47 28.20 -17.01
C ASN A 221 -9.06 27.70 -17.36
N SER A 222 -8.82 27.21 -18.58
CA SER A 222 -7.53 26.65 -18.96
C SER A 222 -6.92 27.43 -20.12
N LYS A 223 -5.65 27.81 -19.97
CA LYS A 223 -4.85 28.48 -21.00
C LYS A 223 -3.75 27.53 -21.48
N ILE A 224 -3.64 27.33 -22.78
CA ILE A 224 -2.51 26.63 -23.38
C ILE A 224 -1.34 27.63 -23.39
N ILE A 225 -0.22 27.24 -22.78
CA ILE A 225 0.96 28.12 -22.64
C ILE A 225 1.94 27.89 -23.81
N GLN A 226 1.98 26.66 -24.33
CA GLN A 226 2.89 26.27 -25.40
C GLN A 226 2.32 25.12 -26.22
N THR A 227 2.63 25.14 -27.52
CA THR A 227 2.34 24.08 -28.47
C THR A 227 3.65 23.44 -28.89
N HIS A 228 3.73 22.12 -28.73
CA HIS A 228 4.92 21.34 -29.08
C HIS A 228 4.82 20.93 -30.54
N LYS A 229 5.73 21.40 -31.40
CA LYS A 229 5.83 20.91 -32.78
C LYS A 229 7.05 20.01 -32.92
N PRO A 230 6.91 18.76 -33.40
CA PRO A 230 8.05 17.86 -33.56
C PRO A 230 9.08 18.45 -34.53
N MET A 231 10.36 18.34 -34.19
CA MET A 231 11.49 18.88 -34.94
C MET A 231 12.43 17.77 -35.43
N SER A 232 12.66 16.78 -34.59
CA SER A 232 13.45 15.61 -34.92
C SER A 232 13.00 14.44 -34.08
N TYR A 233 13.24 13.23 -34.57
CA TYR A 233 13.05 12.03 -33.78
C TYR A 233 14.10 11.00 -34.15
N GLY A 234 14.37 10.11 -33.20
CA GLY A 234 15.23 8.96 -33.39
C GLY A 234 14.50 7.72 -32.89
N PHE A 235 14.60 6.62 -33.61
CA PHE A 235 14.16 5.33 -33.07
C PHE A 235 15.09 4.19 -33.47
N VAL A 236 15.09 3.14 -32.67
CA VAL A 236 15.78 1.89 -32.95
C VAL A 236 14.88 0.72 -32.60
N VAL A 237 14.81 -0.26 -33.50
CA VAL A 237 14.08 -1.51 -33.24
C VAL A 237 15.04 -2.51 -32.62
N LYS A 238 14.86 -2.79 -31.32
CA LYS A 238 15.59 -3.86 -30.64
C LYS A 238 14.84 -5.18 -30.84
N VAL A 239 15.52 -6.12 -31.45
CA VAL A 239 15.03 -7.47 -31.70
C VAL A 239 15.55 -8.41 -30.61
N SER A 240 14.72 -9.35 -30.16
CA SER A 240 15.13 -10.42 -29.25
C SER A 240 16.07 -11.39 -29.95
N ASP A 241 17.00 -12.00 -29.20
CA ASP A 241 17.99 -12.93 -29.74
C ASP A 241 17.35 -14.20 -30.34
N ASP A 242 16.12 -14.52 -29.95
CA ASP A 242 15.35 -15.67 -30.44
C ASP A 242 14.74 -15.47 -31.84
N VAL A 243 14.78 -14.26 -32.40
CA VAL A 243 14.24 -13.97 -33.74
C VAL A 243 15.31 -14.28 -34.80
N PRO A 244 15.03 -15.16 -35.78
CA PRO A 244 15.99 -15.43 -36.86
C PRO A 244 16.38 -14.18 -37.65
N LEU A 245 17.69 -13.97 -37.81
CA LEU A 245 18.22 -12.80 -38.53
C LEU A 245 17.76 -12.76 -39.99
N ASP A 246 17.58 -13.92 -40.63
CA ASP A 246 17.08 -14.02 -42.00
C ASP A 246 15.67 -13.43 -42.15
N LEU A 247 14.80 -13.62 -41.14
CA LEU A 247 13.47 -13.01 -41.13
C LEU A 247 13.56 -11.49 -40.92
N VAL A 248 14.41 -11.04 -40.00
CA VAL A 248 14.64 -9.60 -39.77
C VAL A 248 15.08 -8.90 -41.06
N ASN A 249 15.99 -9.53 -41.80
CA ASN A 249 16.49 -9.03 -43.08
C ASN A 249 15.43 -9.11 -44.19
N ALA A 250 14.71 -10.24 -44.32
CA ALA A 250 13.68 -10.42 -45.35
C ALA A 250 12.55 -9.38 -45.25
N PHE A 251 12.17 -9.00 -44.03
CA PHE A 251 11.15 -7.97 -43.78
C PHE A 251 11.73 -6.54 -43.69
N ASN A 252 13.04 -6.36 -43.92
CA ASN A 252 13.74 -5.08 -43.88
C ASN A 252 13.47 -4.29 -42.59
N ILE A 253 13.58 -4.95 -41.43
CA ILE A 253 13.36 -4.31 -40.13
C ILE A 253 14.59 -3.44 -39.78
N PRO A 254 14.41 -2.13 -39.50
CA PRO A 254 15.52 -1.24 -39.21
C PRO A 254 16.06 -1.45 -37.79
N THR A 255 17.11 -2.25 -37.67
CA THR A 255 17.80 -2.51 -36.39
C THR A 255 18.87 -1.47 -36.06
N SER A 256 19.31 -0.69 -37.04
CA SER A 256 20.18 0.48 -36.83
C SER A 256 19.35 1.72 -36.47
N PRO A 257 19.90 2.67 -35.69
CA PRO A 257 19.19 3.89 -35.34
C PRO A 257 18.74 4.67 -36.59
N VAL A 258 17.42 4.89 -36.70
CA VAL A 258 16.82 5.75 -37.72
C VAL A 258 16.66 7.12 -37.10
N ILE A 259 17.38 8.11 -37.65
CA ILE A 259 17.35 9.49 -37.17
C ILE A 259 16.78 10.36 -38.27
N HIS A 260 15.76 11.15 -37.93
CA HIS A 260 15.25 12.17 -38.82
C HIS A 260 15.43 13.56 -38.21
N ARG A 261 15.97 14.49 -39.00
CA ARG A 261 16.12 15.91 -38.65
C ARG A 261 15.57 16.76 -39.79
N GLY A 262 14.68 17.69 -39.49
CA GLY A 262 14.16 18.61 -40.51
C GLY A 262 12.71 19.02 -40.26
N ASN A 263 12.16 19.77 -41.21
CA ASN A 263 10.78 20.25 -41.13
C ASN A 263 9.83 19.15 -41.63
N ILE A 264 9.59 18.16 -40.77
CA ILE A 264 8.68 17.04 -41.03
C ILE A 264 7.28 17.49 -40.65
N GLY A 265 6.28 17.28 -41.51
CA GLY A 265 4.89 17.41 -41.09
C GLY A 265 4.56 16.35 -40.03
N GLU A 266 3.76 16.66 -39.02
CA GLU A 266 3.36 15.71 -37.95
C GLU A 266 2.89 14.34 -38.50
N GLN A 267 2.25 14.36 -39.67
CA GLN A 267 1.78 13.15 -40.36
C GLN A 267 2.90 12.23 -40.84
N ASP A 268 4.05 12.76 -41.24
CA ASP A 268 5.15 11.96 -41.79
C ASP A 268 5.92 11.22 -40.70
N VAL A 269 5.97 11.77 -39.48
CA VAL A 269 6.48 11.06 -38.30
C VAL A 269 5.63 9.80 -38.03
N ALA A 270 4.32 9.97 -37.94
CA ALA A 270 3.40 8.87 -37.69
C ALA A 270 3.46 7.80 -38.78
N LYS A 271 3.61 8.19 -40.06
CA LYS A 271 3.75 7.26 -41.19
C LYS A 271 4.93 6.31 -41.00
N HIS A 272 6.09 6.77 -40.57
CA HIS A 272 7.26 5.91 -40.39
C HIS A 272 7.06 4.87 -39.28
N PHE A 273 6.51 5.26 -38.14
CA PHE A 273 6.18 4.30 -37.07
C PHE A 273 5.16 3.27 -37.54
N VAL A 274 4.13 3.70 -38.27
CA VAL A 274 3.10 2.80 -38.83
C VAL A 274 3.70 1.84 -39.85
N GLU A 275 4.61 2.29 -40.72
CA GLU A 275 5.27 1.43 -41.70
C GLU A 275 6.13 0.36 -41.02
N VAL A 276 6.96 0.73 -40.05
CA VAL A 276 7.78 -0.22 -39.28
C VAL A 276 6.89 -1.20 -38.52
N SER A 277 5.81 -0.70 -37.91
CA SER A 277 4.86 -1.54 -37.18
C SER A 277 4.18 -2.56 -38.08
N ARG A 278 3.81 -2.18 -39.32
CA ARG A 278 3.24 -3.11 -40.31
C ARG A 278 4.22 -4.18 -40.74
N LYS A 279 5.50 -3.84 -40.94
CA LYS A 279 6.56 -4.82 -41.26
C LYS A 279 6.72 -5.84 -40.13
N ILE A 280 6.77 -5.36 -38.88
CA ILE A 280 6.83 -6.22 -37.68
C ILE A 280 5.57 -7.10 -37.58
N GLU A 281 4.38 -6.54 -37.79
CA GLU A 281 3.13 -7.28 -37.75
C GLU A 281 3.09 -8.41 -38.79
N GLN A 282 3.55 -8.14 -40.02
CA GLN A 282 3.65 -9.14 -41.08
C GLN A 282 4.65 -10.25 -40.71
N LEU A 283 5.81 -9.90 -40.15
CA LEU A 283 6.78 -10.87 -39.67
C LEU A 283 6.19 -11.74 -38.56
N LEU A 284 5.47 -11.16 -37.59
CA LEU A 284 4.85 -11.88 -36.48
C LEU A 284 3.71 -12.82 -36.89
N LYS A 285 3.16 -12.68 -38.10
CA LYS A 285 2.21 -13.63 -38.69
C LYS A 285 2.88 -14.91 -39.21
N THR A 286 4.20 -14.95 -39.27
CA THR A 286 4.96 -16.15 -39.64
C THR A 286 4.73 -17.24 -38.59
N ASN A 287 4.29 -18.42 -39.05
CA ASN A 287 4.08 -19.59 -38.20
C ASN A 287 4.89 -20.77 -38.76
N VAL A 288 6.13 -20.89 -38.31
CA VAL A 288 7.03 -21.98 -38.66
C VAL A 288 6.54 -23.26 -37.96
N PRO A 289 6.32 -24.37 -38.70
CA PRO A 289 5.91 -25.63 -38.10
C PRO A 289 6.87 -26.07 -36.99
N ILE A 290 6.30 -26.70 -35.96
CA ILE A 290 7.07 -27.21 -34.84
C ILE A 290 8.17 -28.17 -35.30
N THR A 291 9.37 -27.95 -34.78
CA THR A 291 10.55 -28.80 -34.99
C THR A 291 10.96 -29.37 -33.64
N MET A 292 10.96 -30.70 -33.53
CA MET A 292 11.32 -31.45 -32.33
C MET A 292 12.62 -32.22 -32.56
N SER A 293 13.49 -32.24 -31.55
CA SER A 293 14.63 -33.15 -31.46
C SER A 293 14.19 -34.53 -30.94
N ASP A 294 15.08 -35.53 -31.03
CA ASP A 294 14.79 -36.91 -30.59
C ASP A 294 14.44 -37.00 -29.09
N ASP A 295 14.94 -36.06 -28.27
CA ASP A 295 14.68 -36.03 -26.82
C ASP A 295 13.43 -35.23 -26.43
N ASP A 296 12.90 -34.36 -27.31
CA ASP A 296 11.76 -33.51 -26.98
C ASP A 296 10.46 -34.28 -26.71
N PRO A 297 10.10 -35.36 -27.43
CA PRO A 297 8.96 -36.19 -27.07
C PRO A 297 9.07 -36.80 -25.67
N ARG A 298 10.29 -37.16 -25.24
CA ARG A 298 10.53 -37.69 -23.88
C ARG A 298 10.29 -36.61 -22.84
N ARG A 299 10.84 -35.40 -23.06
CA ARG A 299 10.64 -34.23 -22.19
C ARG A 299 9.17 -33.83 -22.11
N TYR A 300 8.49 -33.78 -23.26
CA TYR A 300 7.06 -33.51 -23.32
C TYR A 300 6.31 -34.54 -22.49
N ASN A 301 6.47 -35.84 -22.75
CA ASN A 301 5.72 -36.90 -22.05
C ASN A 301 5.99 -36.92 -20.54
N ALA A 302 7.24 -36.70 -20.12
CA ALA A 302 7.61 -36.66 -18.70
C ALA A 302 7.06 -35.45 -17.95
N ASN A 303 6.72 -34.35 -18.64
CA ASN A 303 6.26 -33.13 -18.00
C ASN A 303 4.81 -33.26 -17.49
N THR A 304 4.62 -33.03 -16.19
CA THR A 304 3.32 -33.15 -15.49
C THR A 304 2.68 -31.81 -15.14
N HIS A 305 3.42 -30.71 -15.28
CA HIS A 305 2.99 -29.36 -14.93
C HIS A 305 3.33 -28.38 -16.05
N CYS A 306 2.53 -27.32 -16.20
CA CYS A 306 2.80 -26.28 -17.18
C CYS A 306 4.07 -25.50 -16.80
N ASN A 307 5.01 -25.37 -17.75
CA ASN A 307 6.27 -24.64 -17.58
C ASN A 307 6.08 -23.13 -17.30
N PHE A 308 4.87 -22.60 -17.54
CA PHE A 308 4.55 -21.20 -17.29
C PHE A 308 3.77 -20.99 -15.99
N CYS A 309 2.59 -21.59 -15.84
CA CYS A 309 1.72 -21.33 -14.69
C CYS A 309 1.86 -22.34 -13.54
N GLU A 310 2.72 -23.36 -13.70
CA GLU A 310 3.01 -24.42 -12.73
C GLU A 310 1.78 -25.28 -12.35
N GLN A 311 0.65 -25.14 -13.05
CA GLN A 311 -0.53 -25.97 -12.83
C GLN A 311 -0.35 -27.36 -13.43
N SER A 312 -0.92 -28.38 -12.78
CA SER A 312 -0.87 -29.76 -13.27
C SER A 312 -1.69 -29.93 -14.55
N PHE A 313 -1.17 -30.70 -15.50
CA PHE A 313 -1.92 -31.09 -16.72
C PHE A 313 -3.10 -32.02 -16.45
N ASN A 314 -3.34 -32.42 -15.20
CA ASN A 314 -4.59 -33.08 -14.81
C ASN A 314 -5.78 -32.10 -14.81
N SER A 315 -5.53 -30.79 -14.66
CA SER A 315 -6.55 -29.74 -14.61
C SER A 315 -6.61 -28.87 -15.86
N ILE A 316 -5.62 -28.95 -16.74
CA ILE A 316 -5.51 -28.14 -17.96
C ILE A 316 -5.01 -29.00 -19.13
N GLU A 317 -5.42 -28.67 -20.35
CA GLU A 317 -4.99 -29.39 -21.55
C GLU A 317 -3.48 -29.22 -21.79
N LYS A 318 -2.83 -30.34 -22.14
CA LYS A 318 -1.40 -30.36 -22.48
C LYS A 318 -1.23 -30.20 -23.99
N VAL A 319 -0.51 -29.17 -24.40
CA VAL A 319 -0.28 -28.82 -25.80
C VAL A 319 1.22 -28.81 -26.09
N CYS A 320 1.62 -29.29 -27.28
CA CYS A 320 2.97 -29.15 -27.79
C CYS A 320 3.23 -27.72 -28.23
N ASP A 321 3.61 -26.88 -27.28
CA ASP A 321 3.85 -25.47 -27.49
C ASP A 321 5.21 -25.22 -28.17
N HIS A 322 5.31 -24.19 -29.01
CA HIS A 322 6.54 -23.86 -29.73
C HIS A 322 6.66 -22.37 -30.06
N TYR A 323 7.88 -21.95 -30.38
CA TYR A 323 8.14 -20.59 -30.86
C TYR A 323 7.76 -20.46 -32.34
N HIS A 324 6.71 -19.69 -32.64
CA HIS A 324 6.19 -19.52 -34.01
C HIS A 324 7.21 -18.99 -35.04
N LEU A 325 8.24 -18.25 -34.61
CA LEU A 325 9.26 -17.71 -35.53
C LEU A 325 10.41 -18.67 -35.83
N THR A 326 10.66 -19.66 -34.96
CA THR A 326 11.79 -20.60 -35.10
C THR A 326 11.37 -22.05 -35.23
N GLY A 327 10.11 -22.38 -34.92
CA GLY A 327 9.61 -23.76 -34.81
C GLY A 327 10.09 -24.50 -33.57
N LYS A 328 11.00 -23.95 -32.75
CA LYS A 328 11.59 -24.67 -31.61
C LYS A 328 10.55 -24.98 -30.53
N PHE A 329 10.54 -26.23 -30.06
CA PHE A 329 9.72 -26.69 -28.94
C PHE A 329 10.06 -25.97 -27.61
N ARG A 330 9.05 -25.71 -26.76
CA ARG A 330 9.20 -25.00 -25.47
C ARG A 330 8.52 -25.70 -24.29
#